data_AF-A0A1X7EVY1-F1
#
_entry.id   AF-A0A1X7EVY1-F1
#
_cell.length_a   1.000
_cell.length_b   1.000
_cell.length_c   1.000
_cell.angle_alpha   90.00
_cell.angle_beta   90.00
_cell.angle_gamma   90.00
#
_symmetry.space_group_name_H-M   'P 1'
#
loop_
_entity.id
_entity.type
_entity.pdbx_description
1 polymer ?
#
loop_
_entity_poly.entity_id
_entity_poly.type
_entity_poly.pdbx_seq_one_letter_code
_entity_poly.pdbx_strand_id
1 'polypeptide(L)'
;MKKDSSLMVCVVRSIIQIAFLTGLLHGCALFGNPINNAIELSSEKQYDKAVQLLDNVIESDASDITKAQAFMLRGKNYTSLHEYKYAYRDLQVAWKISCEIYQNYPEHKLLPKTADSNSTDTKPSHSTFHPAYACVETIPILLDNLKPFTSDFAAIMATQEASKIIKEMFPSLPK
;
A
#
# COMPACT_ATOMS: atom_id res chain seq x y z
N MET A 1 37.45 20.32 -57.08
CA MET A 1 36.46 20.80 -56.09
C MET A 1 35.26 19.85 -56.07
N LYS A 2 34.73 19.56 -54.88
CA LYS A 2 33.47 18.85 -54.58
C LYS A 2 33.45 17.32 -54.80
N LYS A 3 34.12 16.55 -53.92
CA LYS A 3 33.73 15.15 -53.68
C LYS A 3 33.85 14.68 -52.22
N ASP A 4 33.87 15.60 -51.24
CA ASP A 4 34.00 15.21 -49.81
C ASP A 4 32.80 15.60 -48.94
N SER A 5 31.90 16.47 -49.41
CA SER A 5 30.76 16.96 -48.60
C SER A 5 29.55 16.02 -48.55
N SER A 6 29.44 15.02 -49.43
CA SER A 6 28.26 14.14 -49.47
C SER A 6 28.34 12.96 -48.50
N LEU A 7 29.55 12.46 -48.22
CA LEU A 7 29.75 11.29 -47.35
C LEU A 7 29.60 11.68 -45.87
N MET A 8 30.09 12.86 -45.49
CA MET A 8 29.98 13.43 -44.14
C MET A 8 28.52 13.68 -43.72
N VAL A 9 27.65 14.09 -44.64
CA VAL A 9 26.22 14.36 -44.35
C VAL A 9 25.42 13.07 -44.10
N CYS A 10 25.78 11.96 -44.75
CA CYS A 10 25.13 10.67 -44.50
C CYS A 10 25.53 10.07 -43.15
N VAL A 11 26.81 10.14 -42.77
CA VAL A 11 27.30 9.59 -41.49
C VAL A 11 26.71 10.34 -40.30
N VAL A 12 26.62 11.68 -40.37
CA VAL A 12 26.04 12.50 -39.29
C VAL A 12 24.54 12.23 -39.11
N ARG A 13 23.79 11.99 -40.20
CA ARG A 13 22.36 11.64 -40.11
C ARG A 13 22.11 10.27 -39.47
N SER A 14 22.96 9.27 -39.73
CA SER A 14 22.85 7.96 -39.10
C SER A 14 23.19 7.98 -37.60
N ILE A 15 24.17 8.79 -37.17
CA ILE A 15 24.53 8.92 -35.75
C ILE A 15 23.41 9.61 -34.95
N ILE A 16 22.73 10.61 -35.54
CA ILE A 16 21.60 11.30 -34.89
C ILE A 16 20.37 10.38 -34.74
N GLN A 17 20.14 9.44 -35.66
CA GLN A 17 19.06 8.46 -35.51
C GLN A 17 19.37 7.38 -34.45
N ILE A 18 20.63 6.99 -34.30
CA ILE A 18 21.03 6.00 -33.27
C ILE A 18 20.94 6.62 -31.85
N ALA A 19 21.26 7.90 -31.69
CA ALA A 19 21.11 8.61 -30.42
C ALA A 19 19.64 8.77 -29.99
N PHE A 20 18.71 8.85 -30.93
CA PHE A 20 17.27 8.87 -30.65
C PHE A 20 16.70 7.49 -30.27
N LEU A 21 17.32 6.38 -30.69
CA LEU A 21 16.89 5.04 -30.31
C LEU A 21 17.42 4.58 -28.94
N THR A 22 18.56 5.12 -28.48
CA THR A 22 19.12 4.77 -27.15
C THR A 22 18.43 5.46 -25.98
N GLY A 23 17.53 6.42 -26.21
CA GLY A 23 16.74 7.08 -25.17
C GLY A 23 15.56 6.26 -24.63
N LEU A 24 15.19 5.15 -25.29
CA LEU A 24 14.02 4.34 -24.94
C LEU A 24 14.35 3.08 -24.12
N LEU A 25 15.57 2.93 -23.62
CA LEU A 25 16.02 1.75 -22.86
C LEU A 25 15.98 1.90 -21.32
N HIS A 26 15.22 2.85 -20.77
CA HIS A 26 14.97 2.94 -19.32
C HIS A 26 13.65 2.29 -18.87
N GLY A 27 13.03 1.43 -19.70
CA GLY A 27 11.65 0.97 -19.48
C GLY A 27 11.45 -0.47 -18.99
N CYS A 28 12.49 -1.21 -18.56
CA CYS A 28 12.33 -2.63 -18.21
C CYS A 28 12.30 -2.92 -16.69
N ALA A 29 11.57 -2.12 -15.91
CA ALA A 29 11.27 -2.43 -14.50
C ALA A 29 9.75 -2.49 -14.16
N LEU A 30 8.87 -2.36 -15.16
CA LEU A 30 7.44 -2.11 -14.95
C LEU A 30 6.52 -3.33 -15.18
N PHE A 31 6.96 -4.55 -14.82
CA PHE A 31 6.09 -5.74 -14.86
C PHE A 31 6.04 -6.52 -13.55
N GLY A 32 6.50 -5.93 -12.44
CA GLY A 32 6.29 -6.48 -11.10
C GLY A 32 4.88 -6.15 -10.61
N ASN A 33 4.21 -7.11 -9.98
CA ASN A 33 2.95 -6.82 -9.28
C ASN A 33 3.25 -5.85 -8.11
N PRO A 34 2.72 -4.62 -8.10
CA PRO A 34 3.09 -3.60 -7.12
C PRO A 34 2.78 -4.01 -5.68
N ILE A 35 1.77 -4.88 -5.48
CA ILE A 35 1.45 -5.46 -4.18
C ILE A 35 2.59 -6.37 -3.70
N ASN A 36 3.08 -7.27 -4.56
CA ASN A 36 4.16 -8.20 -4.19
C ASN A 36 5.45 -7.43 -3.85
N ASN A 37 5.78 -6.42 -4.65
CA ASN A 37 6.92 -5.54 -4.39
C ASN A 37 6.77 -4.82 -3.04
N ALA A 38 5.56 -4.33 -2.71
CA ALA A 38 5.31 -3.70 -1.42
C ALA A 38 5.48 -4.68 -0.24
N ILE A 39 5.09 -5.94 -0.41
CA ILE A 39 5.30 -6.97 0.61
C ILE A 39 6.78 -7.30 0.77
N GLU A 40 7.53 -7.42 -0.32
CA GLU A 40 8.97 -7.62 -0.28
C GLU A 40 9.66 -6.50 0.49
N LEU A 41 9.37 -5.22 0.15
CA LEU A 41 9.86 -4.05 0.87
C LEU A 41 9.48 -4.09 2.36
N SER A 42 8.24 -4.49 2.68
CA SER A 42 7.78 -4.64 4.08
C SER A 42 8.60 -5.71 4.82
N SER A 43 8.92 -6.83 4.15
CA SER A 43 9.72 -7.91 4.73
C SER A 43 11.17 -7.50 4.99
N GLU A 44 11.69 -6.60 4.16
CA GLU A 44 13.01 -5.97 4.31
C GLU A 44 13.00 -4.78 5.28
N LYS A 45 11.87 -4.51 5.96
CA LYS A 45 11.67 -3.37 6.86
C LYS A 45 11.80 -2.00 6.19
N GLN A 46 11.68 -1.93 4.87
CA GLN A 46 11.65 -0.69 4.10
C GLN A 46 10.23 -0.13 4.07
N TYR A 47 9.67 0.12 5.25
CA TYR A 47 8.24 0.42 5.44
C TYR A 47 7.81 1.71 4.73
N ASP A 48 8.61 2.78 4.76
CA ASP A 48 8.30 4.03 4.07
C ASP A 48 8.19 3.87 2.55
N LYS A 49 9.08 3.07 1.95
CA LYS A 49 9.05 2.76 0.52
C LYS A 49 7.85 1.89 0.17
N ALA A 50 7.51 0.94 1.03
CA ALA A 50 6.31 0.13 0.86
C ALA A 50 5.06 1.01 0.90
N VAL A 51 4.98 1.96 1.83
CA VAL A 51 3.87 2.94 1.91
C VAL A 51 3.76 3.75 0.61
N GLN A 52 4.85 4.35 0.14
CA GLN A 52 4.84 5.13 -1.11
C GLN A 52 4.42 4.31 -2.32
N LEU A 53 4.86 3.06 -2.41
CA LEU A 53 4.45 2.17 -3.49
C LEU A 53 2.95 1.85 -3.43
N LEU A 54 2.42 1.65 -2.23
CA LEU A 54 1.01 1.36 -2.00
C LEU A 54 0.11 2.59 -2.22
N ASP A 55 0.60 3.80 -1.98
CA ASP A 55 -0.10 5.05 -2.33
C ASP A 55 -0.45 5.08 -3.81
N ASN A 56 0.55 4.77 -4.67
CA ASN A 56 0.34 4.72 -6.11
C ASN A 56 -0.72 3.67 -6.51
N VAL A 57 -0.77 2.52 -5.82
CA VAL A 57 -1.80 1.49 -6.07
C VAL A 57 -3.18 2.01 -5.70
N ILE A 58 -3.31 2.69 -4.56
CA ILE A 58 -4.57 3.22 -4.05
C ILE A 58 -5.12 4.34 -4.96
N GLU A 59 -4.25 5.18 -5.49
CA GLU A 59 -4.61 6.30 -6.38
C GLU A 59 -4.87 5.88 -7.83
N SER A 60 -4.46 4.66 -8.22
CA SER A 60 -4.69 4.11 -9.56
C SER A 60 -6.13 3.66 -9.81
N ASP A 61 -6.39 3.17 -11.02
CA ASP A 61 -7.64 2.52 -11.45
C ASP A 61 -7.72 1.04 -11.04
N ALA A 62 -6.88 0.59 -10.10
CA ALA A 62 -6.90 -0.76 -9.57
C ALA A 62 -8.28 -1.17 -9.02
N SER A 63 -8.58 -2.47 -9.12
CA SER A 63 -9.83 -3.05 -8.61
C SER A 63 -10.01 -2.83 -7.10
N ASP A 64 -11.26 -2.86 -6.63
CA ASP A 64 -11.56 -2.71 -5.20
C ASP A 64 -10.90 -3.78 -4.33
N ILE A 65 -10.76 -5.02 -4.82
CA ILE A 65 -10.02 -6.09 -4.13
C ILE A 65 -8.56 -5.69 -3.96
N THR A 66 -7.92 -5.20 -5.03
CA THR A 66 -6.53 -4.74 -5.00
C THR A 66 -6.36 -3.54 -4.08
N LYS A 67 -7.28 -2.58 -4.10
CA LYS A 67 -7.27 -1.41 -3.22
C LYS A 67 -7.46 -1.81 -1.76
N ALA A 68 -8.37 -2.73 -1.45
CA ALA A 68 -8.56 -3.25 -0.10
C ALA A 68 -7.27 -3.90 0.43
N GLN A 69 -6.60 -4.72 -0.39
CA GLN A 69 -5.31 -5.29 -0.04
C GLN A 69 -4.24 -4.21 0.17
N ALA A 70 -4.20 -3.20 -0.71
CA ALA A 70 -3.23 -2.11 -0.61
C ALA A 70 -3.40 -1.30 0.68
N PHE A 71 -4.62 -0.89 1.02
CA PHE A 71 -4.93 -0.24 2.29
C PHE A 71 -4.55 -1.11 3.49
N MET A 72 -4.84 -2.41 3.46
CA MET A 72 -4.47 -3.31 4.55
C MET A 72 -2.96 -3.38 4.74
N LEU A 73 -2.20 -3.54 3.65
CA LEU A 73 -0.73 -3.58 3.69
C LEU A 73 -0.15 -2.24 4.15
N ARG A 74 -0.70 -1.11 3.69
CA ARG A 74 -0.23 0.22 4.07
C ARG A 74 -0.50 0.47 5.55
N GLY A 75 -1.65 0.06 6.07
CA GLY A 75 -1.96 0.10 7.49
C GLY A 75 -1.02 -0.75 8.35
N LYS A 76 -0.62 -1.94 7.87
CA LYS A 76 0.41 -2.77 8.54
C LYS A 76 1.78 -2.07 8.55
N ASN A 77 2.19 -1.45 7.45
CA ASN A 77 3.44 -0.69 7.38
C ASN A 77 3.41 0.52 8.32
N TYR A 78 2.31 1.28 8.35
CA TYR A 78 2.14 2.38 9.32
C TYR A 78 2.18 1.88 10.77
N THR A 79 1.66 0.69 11.06
CA THR A 79 1.79 0.08 12.39
C THR A 79 3.26 -0.17 12.74
N SER A 80 4.04 -0.68 11.80
CA SER A 80 5.48 -0.89 11.97
C SER A 80 6.27 0.42 12.09
N LEU A 81 5.77 1.52 11.52
CA LEU A 81 6.32 2.87 11.67
C LEU A 81 5.82 3.59 12.95
N HIS A 82 4.99 2.94 13.77
CA HIS A 82 4.32 3.54 14.94
C HIS A 82 3.37 4.71 14.61
N GLU A 83 2.94 4.80 13.36
CA GLU A 83 1.99 5.78 12.86
C GLU A 83 0.54 5.31 13.05
N TYR A 84 0.17 5.02 14.30
CA TYR A 84 -1.06 4.28 14.63
C TYR A 84 -2.35 4.94 14.14
N LYS A 85 -2.40 6.27 14.05
CA LYS A 85 -3.56 7.01 13.52
C LYS A 85 -3.79 6.71 12.04
N TYR A 86 -2.72 6.70 11.23
CA TYR A 86 -2.81 6.38 9.81
C TYR A 86 -3.06 4.89 9.61
N ALA A 87 -2.40 4.04 10.40
CA ALA A 87 -2.64 2.60 10.41
C ALA A 87 -4.11 2.25 10.66
N TYR A 88 -4.71 2.83 11.70
CA TYR A 88 -6.10 2.59 12.05
C TYR A 88 -7.06 3.01 10.94
N ARG A 89 -6.85 4.21 10.37
CA ARG A 89 -7.66 4.72 9.27
C ARG A 89 -7.62 3.79 8.05
N ASP A 90 -6.43 3.37 7.65
CA ASP A 90 -6.25 2.49 6.50
C ASP A 90 -6.90 1.12 6.72
N LEU A 91 -6.72 0.55 7.90
CA LEU A 91 -7.34 -0.72 8.25
C LEU A 91 -8.87 -0.62 8.26
N GLN A 92 -9.46 0.49 8.72
CA GLN A 92 -10.91 0.70 8.63
C GLN A 92 -11.40 0.75 7.18
N VAL A 93 -10.68 1.44 6.29
CA VAL A 93 -11.03 1.50 4.87
C VAL A 93 -10.91 0.12 4.23
N ALA A 94 -9.82 -0.59 4.48
CA ALA A 94 -9.63 -1.96 4.00
C ALA A 94 -10.74 -2.89 4.49
N TRP A 95 -11.14 -2.77 5.76
CA TRP A 95 -12.22 -3.55 6.33
C TRP A 95 -13.55 -3.29 5.62
N LYS A 96 -13.90 -2.01 5.45
CA LYS A 96 -15.14 -1.61 4.78
C LYS A 96 -15.23 -2.20 3.37
N ILE A 97 -14.20 -2.01 2.55
CA ILE A 97 -14.18 -2.50 1.17
C ILE A 97 -14.22 -4.03 1.14
N SER A 98 -13.44 -4.70 2.00
CA SER A 98 -13.41 -6.17 2.08
C SER A 98 -14.78 -6.75 2.43
N CYS A 99 -15.48 -6.13 3.39
CA CYS A 99 -16.81 -6.56 3.80
C CYS A 99 -17.86 -6.27 2.75
N GLU A 100 -17.78 -5.13 2.06
CA GLU A 100 -18.67 -4.81 0.93
C GLU A 100 -18.54 -5.84 -0.20
N ILE A 101 -17.30 -6.18 -0.57
CA ILE A 101 -17.03 -7.24 -1.56
C ILE A 101 -17.60 -8.59 -1.07
N TYR A 102 -17.33 -8.96 0.18
CA TYR A 102 -17.81 -10.23 0.73
C TYR A 102 -19.34 -10.33 0.77
N GLN A 103 -20.02 -9.24 1.10
CA GLN A 103 -21.50 -9.18 1.14
C GLN A 103 -22.12 -9.25 -0.26
N ASN A 104 -21.53 -8.57 -1.24
CA ASN A 104 -22.07 -8.47 -2.59
C ASN A 104 -21.69 -9.66 -3.49
N TYR A 105 -20.58 -10.34 -3.19
CA TYR A 105 -20.04 -11.47 -3.96
C TYR A 105 -19.75 -12.68 -3.05
N PRO A 106 -20.79 -13.30 -2.46
CA PRO A 106 -20.63 -14.36 -1.46
C PRO A 106 -20.17 -15.70 -2.06
N GLU A 107 -20.01 -15.82 -3.38
CA GLU A 107 -19.50 -17.04 -4.03
C GLU A 107 -18.05 -17.38 -3.62
N HIS A 108 -17.34 -16.44 -3.01
CA HIS A 108 -16.14 -16.73 -2.22
C HIS A 108 -16.51 -17.29 -0.84
N LYS A 109 -17.33 -18.36 -0.80
CA LYS A 109 -17.50 -19.17 0.41
C LYS A 109 -16.11 -19.60 0.88
N LEU A 110 -15.85 -19.42 2.17
CA LEU A 110 -14.66 -19.89 2.86
C LEU A 110 -14.44 -21.38 2.54
N LEU A 111 -13.64 -21.66 1.51
CA LEU A 111 -13.09 -22.99 1.31
C LEU A 111 -12.12 -23.20 2.48
N PRO A 112 -12.27 -24.28 3.25
CA PRO A 112 -11.33 -24.59 4.31
C PRO A 112 -9.93 -24.73 3.72
N LYS A 113 -8.90 -24.38 4.50
CA LYS A 113 -7.49 -24.69 4.23
C LYS A 113 -7.31 -26.21 4.11
N THR A 114 -7.60 -26.80 2.96
CA THR A 114 -7.10 -28.12 2.54
C THR A 114 -7.31 -28.30 1.04
N ALA A 115 -6.24 -28.16 0.26
CA ALA A 115 -5.98 -28.96 -0.94
C ALA A 115 -4.58 -28.61 -1.46
N ASP A 116 -3.57 -29.22 -0.84
CA ASP A 116 -2.32 -29.53 -1.54
C ASP A 116 -2.69 -30.25 -2.84
N SER A 117 -2.63 -29.51 -3.95
CA SER A 117 -2.74 -30.09 -5.27
C SER A 117 -1.31 -30.33 -5.74
N ASN A 118 -0.92 -31.60 -5.72
CA ASN A 118 0.28 -32.17 -6.34
C ASN A 118 0.76 -31.33 -7.55
N SER A 119 1.81 -30.54 -7.33
CA SER A 119 2.72 -30.11 -8.38
C SER A 119 4.07 -29.78 -7.73
N THR A 120 5.08 -30.44 -8.25
CA THR A 120 6.48 -30.38 -7.86
C THR A 120 7.03 -28.96 -7.86
N ASP A 121 7.82 -28.66 -6.82
CA ASP A 121 8.77 -27.55 -6.71
C ASP A 121 8.23 -26.14 -6.98
N THR A 122 7.68 -25.49 -5.95
CA THR A 122 8.03 -24.09 -5.67
C THR A 122 7.89 -23.77 -4.18
N LYS A 123 9.00 -23.31 -3.59
CA LYS A 123 9.16 -22.55 -2.33
C LYS A 123 7.89 -21.73 -1.97
N PRO A 124 7.47 -21.66 -0.68
CA PRO A 124 6.12 -21.21 -0.29
C PRO A 124 5.86 -19.76 -0.73
N SER A 125 5.02 -19.58 -1.75
CA SER A 125 4.70 -18.28 -2.32
C SER A 125 3.42 -17.72 -1.68
N HIS A 126 3.62 -16.79 -0.74
CA HIS A 126 2.79 -15.60 -0.51
C HIS A 126 1.25 -15.77 -0.58
N SER A 127 0.59 -15.87 0.57
CA SER A 127 -0.86 -16.08 0.67
C SER A 127 -1.68 -14.98 -0.05
N THR A 128 -2.44 -15.39 -1.06
CA THR A 128 -3.41 -14.55 -1.78
C THR A 128 -4.38 -13.84 -0.82
N PHE A 129 -4.61 -12.54 -1.02
CA PHE A 129 -5.59 -11.77 -0.24
C PHE A 129 -7.01 -12.26 -0.55
N HIS A 130 -7.76 -12.63 0.49
CA HIS A 130 -9.13 -13.12 0.36
C HIS A 130 -10.09 -12.18 1.10
N PRO A 131 -11.00 -11.45 0.41
CA PRO A 131 -11.86 -10.43 1.01
C PRO A 131 -12.71 -10.95 2.19
N ALA A 132 -13.22 -12.19 2.11
CA ALA A 132 -13.97 -12.80 3.20
C ALA A 132 -13.12 -12.89 4.49
N TYR A 133 -11.93 -13.50 4.40
CA TYR A 133 -11.02 -13.66 5.54
C TYR A 133 -10.50 -12.32 6.06
N ALA A 134 -10.26 -11.37 5.16
CA ALA A 134 -9.90 -9.99 5.52
C ALA A 134 -11.01 -9.31 6.33
N CYS A 135 -12.27 -9.44 5.90
CA CYS A 135 -13.44 -8.87 6.56
C CYS A 135 -13.73 -9.50 7.92
N VAL A 136 -13.77 -10.83 8.01
CA VAL A 136 -14.28 -11.52 9.21
C VAL A 136 -13.23 -11.76 10.29
N GLU A 137 -11.95 -11.80 9.92
CA GLU A 137 -10.89 -12.26 10.84
C GLU A 137 -9.68 -11.34 10.84
N THR A 138 -8.99 -11.19 9.70
CA THR A 138 -7.67 -10.54 9.67
C THR A 138 -7.72 -9.09 10.12
N ILE A 139 -8.57 -8.28 9.48
CA ILE A 139 -8.58 -6.84 9.74
C ILE A 139 -9.19 -6.50 11.10
N PRO A 140 -10.28 -7.16 11.57
CA PRO A 140 -10.74 -7.01 12.94
C PRO A 140 -9.64 -7.24 14.00
N ILE A 141 -8.83 -8.29 13.84
CA ILE A 141 -7.70 -8.56 14.76
C ILE A 141 -6.66 -7.42 14.71
N LEU A 142 -6.31 -6.94 13.50
CA LEU A 142 -5.37 -5.83 13.35
C LEU A 142 -5.90 -4.53 14.00
N LEU A 143 -7.19 -4.24 13.85
CA LEU A 143 -7.84 -3.09 14.48
C LEU A 143 -7.88 -3.22 16.00
N ASP A 144 -8.13 -4.42 16.53
CA ASP A 144 -8.14 -4.69 17.97
C ASP A 144 -6.76 -4.44 18.60
N ASN A 145 -5.69 -4.89 17.94
CA ASN A 145 -4.31 -4.64 18.36
C ASN A 145 -3.93 -3.15 18.41
N LEU A 146 -4.63 -2.30 17.65
CA LEU A 146 -4.42 -0.86 17.65
C LEU A 146 -5.26 -0.10 18.69
N LYS A 147 -6.21 -0.76 19.38
CA LYS A 147 -7.07 -0.10 20.38
C LYS A 147 -6.30 0.59 21.50
N PRO A 148 -5.25 0.00 22.11
CA PRO A 148 -4.52 0.67 23.19
C PRO A 148 -3.93 2.01 22.75
N PHE A 149 -3.34 2.04 21.55
CA PHE A 149 -2.66 3.23 21.02
C PHE A 149 -3.62 4.34 20.57
N THR A 150 -4.82 3.97 20.11
CA THR A 150 -5.84 4.93 19.69
C THR A 150 -6.71 5.43 20.85
N SER A 151 -6.92 4.59 21.87
CA SER A 151 -7.66 4.92 23.09
C SER A 151 -6.91 5.92 23.97
N ASP A 152 -5.61 5.72 24.18
CA ASP A 152 -4.79 6.65 24.98
C ASP A 152 -4.74 8.04 24.33
N PHE A 153 -4.66 8.08 22.99
CA PHE A 153 -4.75 9.34 22.26
C PHE A 153 -6.11 10.02 22.45
N ALA A 154 -7.22 9.27 22.36
CA ALA A 154 -8.56 9.81 22.59
C ALA A 154 -8.74 10.33 24.03
N ALA A 155 -8.22 9.61 25.02
CA ALA A 155 -8.24 10.04 26.42
C ALA A 155 -7.42 11.33 26.62
N ILE A 156 -6.20 11.40 26.08
CA ILE A 156 -5.35 12.60 26.16
C ILE A 156 -6.06 13.79 25.51
N MET A 157 -6.60 13.63 24.29
CA MET A 157 -7.33 14.71 23.61
C MET A 157 -8.54 15.19 24.42
N ALA A 158 -9.34 14.27 24.97
CA ALA A 158 -10.48 14.62 25.82
C ALA A 158 -10.06 15.43 27.06
N THR A 159 -8.93 15.10 27.69
CA THR A 159 -8.41 15.88 28.83
C THR A 159 -7.89 17.26 28.43
N GLN A 160 -7.27 17.40 27.25
CA GLN A 160 -6.81 18.69 26.74
C GLN A 160 -8.00 19.60 26.41
N GLU A 161 -9.03 19.06 25.75
CA GLU A 161 -10.27 19.77 25.46
C GLU A 161 -10.98 20.20 26.75
N ALA A 162 -11.12 19.29 27.72
CA ALA A 162 -11.69 19.61 29.02
C ALA A 162 -10.90 20.71 29.74
N SER A 163 -9.56 20.63 29.72
CA SER A 163 -8.68 21.65 30.32
C SER A 163 -8.83 23.01 29.65
N LYS A 164 -9.01 23.05 28.33
CA LYS A 164 -9.26 24.30 27.58
C LYS A 164 -10.59 24.94 28.00
N ILE A 165 -11.66 24.16 28.09
CA ILE A 165 -12.98 24.65 28.50
C ILE A 165 -12.94 25.18 29.94
N ILE A 166 -12.30 24.45 30.88
CA ILE A 166 -12.15 24.90 32.26
C ILE A 166 -11.38 26.22 32.34
N LYS A 167 -10.32 26.39 31.55
CA LYS A 167 -9.55 27.63 31.48
C LYS A 167 -10.37 28.80 30.93
N GLU A 168 -11.23 28.56 29.95
CA GLU A 168 -12.16 29.56 29.42
C GLU A 168 -13.23 29.94 30.46
N MET A 169 -13.75 28.98 31.21
CA MET A 169 -14.76 29.22 32.24
C MET A 169 -14.18 29.87 33.52
N PHE A 170 -12.93 29.59 33.86
CA PHE A 170 -12.29 30.02 35.10
C PHE A 170 -10.88 30.59 34.86
N PRO A 171 -10.76 31.79 34.27
CA PRO A 171 -9.48 32.38 33.91
C PRO A 171 -8.61 32.78 35.11
N SER A 172 -9.18 32.83 36.31
CA SER A 172 -8.50 33.18 37.56
C SER A 172 -7.87 31.99 38.29
N LEU A 173 -7.97 30.75 37.78
CA LEU A 173 -7.30 29.61 38.38
C LEU A 173 -5.77 29.70 38.16
N PRO A 174 -4.95 29.60 39.22
CA PRO A 174 -3.51 29.53 39.06
C PRO A 174 -3.09 28.24 38.35
N LYS A 175 -2.00 28.34 37.58
CA LYS A 175 -1.40 27.23 36.81
C LYS A 175 -0.76 26.19 37.71
#